data_AF-A0A8S2SUE1-F1
#
_entry.id   AF-A0A8S2SUE1-F1
#
_cell.length_a   1.000
_cell.length_b   1.000
_cell.length_c   1.000
_cell.angle_alpha   90.00
_cell.angle_beta   90.00
_cell.angle_gamma   90.00
#
_symmetry.space_group_name_H-M   'P 1'
#
loop_
_entity.id
_entity.type
_entity.pdbx_description
1 polymer ?
#
loop_
_entity_poly.entity_id
_entity_poly.type
_entity_poly.pdbx_seq_one_letter_code
_entity_poly.pdbx_strand_id
1 'polypeptide(L)' 'YSICKPLRELKNPGASGSLFYLTSDDEFILKTVQKKEAEFLKCLLPGYYMNVTQNPRTLLPKFFGLYCYQV' A
#
# COMPACT_ATOMS: atom_id res chain seq x y z
N TYR A 1 -1.63 -16.29 -2.88
CA TYR A 1 -0.86 -16.70 -4.08
C TYR A 1 -0.35 -15.53 -4.91
N SER A 2 -1.15 -14.46 -5.12
CA SER A 2 -0.76 -13.30 -5.95
C SER A 2 0.59 -12.66 -5.58
N ILE A 3 0.77 -12.22 -4.33
CA ILE A 3 1.97 -11.50 -3.86
C ILE A 3 3.25 -12.34 -3.71
N CYS A 4 3.17 -13.66 -3.82
CA CYS A 4 4.33 -14.55 -3.68
C CYS A 4 4.96 -14.93 -5.03
N LYS A 5 4.43 -14.40 -6.14
CA LYS A 5 4.98 -14.54 -7.48
C LYS A 5 5.93 -13.37 -7.79
N PRO A 6 6.79 -13.48 -8.82
CA PRO A 6 7.60 -12.35 -9.27
C PRO A 6 6.75 -11.11 -9.52
N LEU A 7 7.19 -9.98 -8.98
CA LEU A 7 6.50 -8.71 -9.10
C LEU A 7 7.05 -7.90 -10.27
N ARG A 8 6.19 -7.10 -10.91
CA ARG A 8 6.58 -6.20 -12.00
C ARG A 8 6.85 -4.81 -11.44
N GLU A 9 8.08 -4.31 -11.59
CA GLU A 9 8.43 -2.95 -11.18
C GLU A 9 7.87 -1.90 -12.16
N LEU A 10 7.28 -0.83 -11.64
CA LEU A 10 6.81 0.31 -12.41
C LEU A 10 7.87 1.42 -12.42
N LYS A 11 8.49 1.66 -13.59
CA LYS A 11 9.65 2.54 -13.77
C LYS A 11 9.38 4.06 -13.75
N ASN A 12 8.22 4.49 -13.25
CA ASN A 12 7.88 5.91 -13.13
C ASN A 12 7.75 6.28 -11.64
N PRO A 13 8.86 6.59 -10.96
CA PRO A 13 8.78 7.08 -9.60
C PRO A 13 8.07 8.44 -9.66
N GLY A 14 6.89 8.55 -9.04
CA GLY A 14 6.30 9.85 -8.79
C GLY A 14 7.26 10.76 -8.01
N ALA A 15 6.88 12.01 -7.80
CA ALA A 15 7.72 13.03 -7.13
C ALA A 15 8.30 12.61 -5.75
N SER A 16 7.78 11.54 -5.12
CA SER A 16 8.24 11.02 -3.83
C SER A 16 9.47 10.10 -3.88
N GLY A 17 9.92 9.66 -5.06
CA GLY A 17 11.03 8.69 -5.18
C GLY A 17 10.69 7.28 -4.66
N SER A 18 9.40 6.98 -4.47
CA SER A 18 8.93 5.66 -4.05
C SER A 18 9.08 4.63 -5.18
N LEU A 19 9.40 3.39 -4.83
CA LEU A 19 9.31 2.25 -5.73
C LEU A 19 7.88 1.72 -5.71
N PHE A 20 7.40 1.32 -6.89
CA PHE A 20 6.11 0.70 -7.07
C PHE A 20 6.26 -0.64 -7.79
N TYR A 21 5.53 -1.63 -7.29
CA TYR A 21 5.44 -2.95 -7.90
C TYR A 21 3.98 -3.33 -8.10
N LEU A 22 3.71 -4.10 -9.14
CA LEU A 22 2.43 -4.76 -9.40
C LEU A 22 2.59 -6.27 -9.28
N THR A 23 1.55 -6.92 -8.76
CA THR A 23 1.42 -8.37 -8.90
C THR A 23 1.19 -8.76 -10.37
N SER A 24 1.47 -10.02 -10.71
CA SER A 24 1.33 -10.51 -12.09
C SER A 24 -0.11 -10.48 -12.62
N ASP A 25 -1.09 -10.50 -11.73
CA ASP A 25 -2.52 -10.48 -11.99
C ASP A 25 -3.15 -9.07 -11.85
N ASP A 26 -2.32 -8.05 -11.65
CA ASP A 26 -2.72 -6.64 -11.52
C ASP A 26 -3.70 -6.34 -10.38
N GLU A 27 -3.88 -7.27 -9.43
CA GLU A 27 -4.81 -7.09 -8.30
C GLU A 27 -4.22 -6.20 -7.20
N PHE A 28 -2.89 -6.20 -7.01
CA PHE A 28 -2.24 -5.48 -5.93
C PHE A 28 -1.10 -4.59 -6.40
N ILE A 29 -1.06 -3.39 -5.82
CA ILE A 29 0.07 -2.47 -5.90
C ILE A 29 0.85 -2.57 -4.58
N LEU A 30 2.15 -2.80 -4.66
CA LEU A 30 3.06 -2.65 -3.55
C LEU A 30 3.83 -1.34 -3.73
N LYS A 31 3.87 -0.50 -2.70
CA LYS A 31 4.55 0.80 -2.72
C LYS A 31 5.53 0.87 -1.55
N THR A 32 6.77 1.26 -1.81
CA THR A 32 7.70 1.60 -0.72
C THR A 32 7.34 2.94 -0.11
N VAL A 33 7.41 3.01 1.22
CA VAL A 33 7.09 4.20 1.99
C VAL A 33 8.23 4.51 2.96
N GLN A 34 8.42 5.79 3.27
CA GLN A 34 9.35 6.23 4.29
C GLN A 34 8.83 5.87 5.68
N LYS A 35 9.73 5.75 6.67
CA LYS A 35 9.36 5.44 8.07
C LYS A 35 8.25 6.36 8.59
N LYS A 36 8.33 7.67 8.33
CA LYS A 36 7.31 8.64 8.75
C LYS A 36 5.92 8.37 8.17
N GLU A 37 5.85 7.88 6.93
CA GLU A 37 4.59 7.56 6.25
C GLU A 37 3.98 6.26 6.82
N ALA A 38 4.83 5.28 7.14
CA ALA A 38 4.40 4.04 7.81
C ALA A 38 3.87 4.32 9.24
N GLU A 39 4.55 5.17 10.01
CA GLU A 39 4.06 5.61 11.33
C GLU A 39 2.73 6.37 11.21
N PHE A 40 2.63 7.27 10.23
CA PHE A 40 1.38 7.99 9.97
C PHE A 40 0.24 7.03 9.60
N LEU A 41 0.48 6.03 8.75
CA LEU A 41 -0.54 5.05 8.38
C LEU A 41 -1.08 4.30 9.62
N LYS A 42 -0.21 3.92 10.56
CA LYS A 42 -0.64 3.29 11.82
C LYS A 42 -1.54 4.20 12.65
N CYS A 43 -1.20 5.48 12.76
CA CYS A 43 -2.05 6.48 13.44
C CYS A 43 -3.39 6.69 12.71
N LEU A 44 -3.42 6.54 11.39
CA LEU A 44 -4.63 6.68 10.57
C LEU A 44 -5.60 5.49 10.70
N LEU A 45 -5.12 4.30 11.07
CA LEU A 45 -5.92 3.05 11.04
C LEU A 45 -7.27 3.13 11.78
N PRO A 46 -7.39 3.73 12.98
CA PRO A 46 -8.69 3.83 13.65
C PRO A 46 -9.71 4.63 12.84
N GLY A 47 -9.31 5.79 12.32
CA GLY A 47 -10.17 6.63 11.47
C GLY A 47 -10.47 5.98 10.11
N TYR A 48 -9.48 5.29 9.54
CA TYR A 48 -9.65 4.51 8.31
C TYR A 48 -10.70 3.41 8.50
N TYR A 49 -10.62 2.63 9.58
CA TYR A 49 -11.57 1.57 9.90
C TYR A 49 -13.00 2.11 10.05
N MET A 50 -13.16 3.22 10.77
CA MET A 50 -14.46 3.88 10.90
C MET A 50 -15.01 4.29 9.53
N ASN A 51 -14.20 4.92 8.68
CA ASN A 51 -14.62 5.35 7.35
C ASN A 51 -15.01 4.16 6.45
N VAL A 52 -14.22 3.09 6.41
CA VAL A 52 -14.53 1.90 5.57
C VAL A 52 -15.83 1.23 6.03
N THR A 53 -16.08 1.20 7.35
CA THR A 53 -17.30 0.62 7.92
C THR A 53 -18.54 1.47 7.62
N GLN A 54 -18.42 2.80 7.75
CA GLN A 54 -19.55 3.72 7.58
C GLN A 54 -19.80 4.12 6.12
N ASN A 55 -18.76 4.06 5.27
CA ASN A 55 -18.84 4.39 3.85
C ASN A 55 -18.26 3.23 3.01
N PRO A 56 -19.07 2.19 2.74
CA PRO A 56 -18.63 1.01 1.97
C PRO A 56 -18.18 1.33 0.54
N ARG A 57 -18.55 2.49 -0.01
CA ARG A 57 -18.17 2.97 -1.36
C ARG A 57 -17.10 4.07 -1.30
N THR A 58 -16.32 4.12 -0.24
CA THR A 58 -15.22 5.08 -0.09
C THR A 58 -14.20 4.94 -1.23
N LEU A 59 -13.64 6.08 -1.64
CA LEU A 59 -12.57 6.15 -2.64
C LEU A 59 -11.17 6.06 -2.01
N LEU A 60 -11.09 5.91 -0.68
CA LEU A 60 -9.80 5.72 -0.02
C LEU A 60 -9.11 4.44 -0.51
N PRO A 61 -7.76 4.42 -0.55
CA PRO A 61 -7.02 3.21 -0.86
C PRO A 61 -7.42 2.04 0.05
N LYS A 62 -7.46 0.83 -0.50
CA LYS A 62 -7.67 -0.40 0.26
C LYS A 62 -6.32 -0.90 0.76
N PHE A 63 -6.03 -0.69 2.05
CA PHE A 63 -4.78 -1.15 2.66
C PHE A 63 -4.93 -2.61 3.09
N PHE A 64 -4.20 -3.52 2.45
CA PHE A 64 -4.22 -4.95 2.78
C PHE A 64 -3.10 -5.37 3.73
N GLY A 65 -2.06 -4.55 3.88
CA GLY A 65 -0.96 -4.82 4.80
C GLY A 65 0.08 -3.70 4.81
N LEU A 66 0.83 -3.64 5.92
CA LEU A 66 2.00 -2.80 6.10
C LEU A 66 3.11 -3.68 6.66
N TYR A 67 4.23 -3.78 5.94
CA TYR A 67 5.35 -4.65 6.31
C TYR A 67 6.66 -3.86 6.27
N CYS A 68 7.58 -4.24 7.14
CA CYS A 68 8.95 -3.76 7.13
C CYS A 68 9.86 -4.98 6.88
N TYR A 69 10.74 -4.88 5.89
CA TYR A 69 11.76 -5.89 5.63
C TYR A 69 13.12 -5.33 6.06
N GLN A 70 13.84 -6.09 6.86
CA GLN A 70 15.18 -5.79 7.30
C GLN A 70 16.04 -7.02 7.01
N VAL A 71 17.14 -6.82 6.28
CA VAL A 71 18.16 -7.85 6.01
C VAL A 71 19.07 -7.97 7.22
#